data_AF-A0A2V4R0G2-F1
#
_entry.id   AF-A0A2V4R0G2-F1
#
_cell.length_a   1.000
_cell.length_b   1.000
_cell.length_c   1.000
_cell.angle_alpha   90.00
_cell.angle_beta   90.00
_cell.angle_gamma   90.00
#
_symmetry.space_group_name_H-M   'P 1'
#
loop_
_entity.id
_entity.type
_entity.pdbx_description
1 polymer ?
#
loop_
_entity_poly.entity_id
_entity_poly.type
_entity_poly.pdbx_seq_one_letter_code
_entity_poly.pdbx_strand_id
1 'polypeptide(L)'
;MNIENLSMITSEIGPGNHAHSSYFSCRKEFAIRATLFFLVFFFFSYPIIHANVYYADDTLHAFSNIHWERDGRILGQLLLLFMGRFASVDYAPLPQIIGLPFIAAVLAAFSIRWGYNRLSSIICLSFVVCNPFFLENISYRFDSMIMECAVACAIMPFALAFFLPQYSRKHLMPWQFLALFSCLNLYQPALNVYFCLCCLTVMLSLLEQETVRQVLDTLGGNAMTVFLVLVAYKLEMCLLPGGDNYADAHKAAIHSLHQVLGNVPDFFYAIAPALIKGPQSIIFSVIIASGCIMLVSRTVRMLRAGSLTPTAGCLVGCCLVVLPFCIPGILLLLASPIHSHRVMIGFGMVCACFMTFLVRMAPSFGRHANCLACIVAGYCLWSEITMSAAYGNALAAQSRFRDQMAQAMVDDAVQLAREAGQPENTTFWWNTRGGEPIAPLALYILRKYEILTNIILVAYVPFLPSPWMMHDIMLTHGLPTNILSGGAAPDTGKVMWKALQAELEHCAIDGSREHGPFMTYRIGNSIIVDYDKRCIQHGNGYVRSPSRRQNTFLGRMVESSK
;
A
#
# COMPACT_ATOMS: atom_id res chain seq x y z
N MET A 1 -2.85 -31.94 -5.27
CA MET A 1 -2.23 -33.07 -4.49
C MET A 1 -2.91 -33.11 -3.13
N ASN A 2 -3.79 -34.09 -2.88
CA ASN A 2 -4.73 -34.09 -1.74
C ASN A 2 -4.02 -34.22 -0.37
N ILE A 3 -4.62 -33.64 0.67
CA ILE A 3 -4.13 -33.68 2.06
C ILE A 3 -3.97 -35.12 2.57
N GLU A 4 -4.73 -36.08 2.04
CA GLU A 4 -4.56 -37.50 2.33
C GLU A 4 -3.21 -38.06 1.83
N ASN A 5 -2.62 -37.50 0.77
CA ASN A 5 -1.31 -37.93 0.28
C ASN A 5 -0.16 -37.37 1.12
N LEU A 6 -0.33 -36.27 1.87
CA LEU A 6 0.69 -35.80 2.80
C LEU A 6 0.67 -36.58 4.12
N SER A 7 -0.52 -36.98 4.59
CA SER A 7 -0.67 -37.82 5.79
C SER A 7 -0.33 -39.29 5.53
N MET A 8 -0.60 -39.84 4.33
CA MET A 8 -0.18 -41.20 3.98
C MET A 8 1.34 -41.34 3.86
N ILE A 9 2.06 -40.27 3.51
CA ILE A 9 3.53 -40.28 3.50
C ILE A 9 4.09 -40.38 4.92
N THR A 10 3.35 -39.95 5.95
CA THR A 10 3.81 -39.97 7.34
C THR A 10 3.30 -41.15 8.17
N SER A 11 2.22 -41.84 7.78
CA SER A 11 1.65 -42.92 8.60
C SER A 11 1.83 -44.37 8.10
N GLU A 12 2.27 -44.61 6.86
CA GLU A 12 2.34 -45.98 6.30
C GLU A 12 3.69 -46.37 5.64
N ILE A 13 4.81 -45.79 6.06
CA ILE A 13 6.12 -46.16 5.47
C ILE A 13 7.09 -46.60 6.57
N GLY A 14 7.36 -47.91 6.62
CA GLY A 14 8.41 -48.51 7.45
C GLY A 14 9.80 -47.94 7.16
N PRO A 15 10.78 -48.15 8.04
CA PRO A 15 12.02 -47.39 8.05
C PRO A 15 12.90 -47.75 6.85
N GLY A 16 12.94 -46.88 5.84
CA GLY A 16 13.76 -47.07 4.65
C GLY A 16 14.02 -45.76 3.90
N ASN A 17 15.26 -45.61 3.40
CA ASN A 17 15.91 -44.42 2.80
C ASN A 17 15.10 -43.51 1.84
N HIS A 18 13.93 -43.91 1.34
CA HIS A 18 13.12 -43.13 0.39
C HIS A 18 12.31 -42.00 1.05
N ALA A 19 11.79 -42.18 2.27
CA ALA A 19 11.04 -41.14 2.97
C ALA A 19 11.94 -39.94 3.37
N HIS A 20 13.18 -40.23 3.75
CA HIS A 20 14.20 -39.23 4.06
C HIS A 20 14.58 -38.38 2.83
N SER A 21 14.63 -39.00 1.64
CA SER A 21 14.97 -38.32 0.38
C SER A 21 13.88 -37.34 -0.09
N SER A 22 12.61 -37.74 -0.01
CA SER A 22 11.46 -36.89 -0.40
C SER A 22 11.29 -35.68 0.53
N TYR A 23 11.41 -35.89 1.85
CA TYR A 23 11.32 -34.83 2.84
C TYR A 23 12.47 -33.81 2.71
N PHE A 24 13.71 -34.30 2.52
CA PHE A 24 14.87 -33.44 2.31
C PHE A 24 14.75 -32.59 1.03
N SER A 25 14.25 -33.18 -0.06
CA SER A 25 13.99 -32.49 -1.32
C SER A 25 12.96 -31.36 -1.16
N CYS A 26 11.88 -31.60 -0.41
CA CYS A 26 10.85 -30.61 -0.13
C CYS A 26 11.37 -29.41 0.67
N ARG A 27 12.17 -29.65 1.74
CA ARG A 27 12.80 -28.56 2.51
C ARG A 27 13.81 -27.75 1.69
N LYS A 28 14.56 -28.42 0.81
CA LYS A 28 15.51 -27.75 -0.09
C LYS A 28 14.77 -26.85 -1.09
N GLU A 29 13.70 -27.33 -1.72
CA GLU A 29 12.88 -26.51 -2.63
C GLU A 29 12.24 -25.32 -1.91
N PHE A 30 11.76 -25.50 -0.67
CA PHE A 30 11.26 -24.41 0.15
C PHE A 30 12.31 -23.33 0.35
N ALA A 31 13.50 -23.69 0.83
CA ALA A 31 14.59 -22.74 1.07
C ALA A 31 14.97 -22.00 -0.23
N ILE A 32 15.11 -22.71 -1.35
CA ILE A 32 15.44 -22.10 -2.64
C ILE A 32 14.36 -21.08 -3.06
N ARG A 33 13.08 -21.46 -3.01
CA ARG A 33 11.98 -20.58 -3.41
C ARG A 33 11.84 -19.38 -2.49
N ALA A 34 11.95 -19.58 -1.18
CA ALA A 34 11.91 -18.48 -0.20
C ALA A 34 13.05 -17.49 -0.43
N THR A 35 14.27 -17.97 -0.67
CA THR A 35 15.41 -17.10 -1.01
C THR A 35 15.18 -16.36 -2.33
N LEU A 36 14.68 -17.03 -3.37
CA LEU A 36 14.41 -16.37 -4.66
C LEU A 36 13.32 -15.31 -4.55
N PHE A 37 12.23 -15.56 -3.83
CA PHE A 37 11.21 -14.55 -3.55
C PHE A 37 11.81 -13.37 -2.80
N PHE A 38 12.57 -13.64 -1.73
CA PHE A 38 13.22 -12.59 -0.96
C PHE A 38 14.15 -11.74 -1.82
N LEU A 39 14.96 -12.34 -2.70
CA LEU A 39 15.83 -11.60 -3.61
C LEU A 39 15.04 -10.70 -4.55
N VAL A 40 13.95 -11.20 -5.16
CA VAL A 40 13.08 -10.38 -6.02
C VAL A 40 12.48 -9.21 -5.24
N PHE A 41 11.96 -9.47 -4.03
CA PHE A 41 11.42 -8.42 -3.17
C PHE A 41 12.48 -7.41 -2.76
N PHE A 42 13.67 -7.87 -2.40
CA PHE A 42 14.79 -7.00 -2.07
C PHE A 42 15.19 -6.12 -3.26
N PHE A 43 15.29 -6.65 -4.48
CA PHE A 43 15.59 -5.84 -5.66
C PHE A 43 14.48 -4.83 -5.97
N PHE A 44 13.22 -5.19 -5.72
CA PHE A 44 12.09 -4.27 -5.85
C PHE A 44 12.12 -3.17 -4.78
N SER A 45 12.45 -3.49 -3.52
CA SER A 45 12.49 -2.54 -2.40
C SER A 45 13.77 -1.69 -2.36
N TYR A 46 14.88 -2.19 -2.90
CA TYR A 46 16.20 -1.56 -2.81
C TYR A 46 16.22 -0.10 -3.28
N PRO A 47 15.62 0.29 -4.43
CA PRO A 47 15.62 1.68 -4.85
C PRO A 47 14.88 2.63 -3.90
N ILE A 48 13.87 2.13 -3.18
CA ILE A 48 13.10 2.87 -2.17
C ILE A 48 13.94 3.06 -0.92
N ILE A 49 14.59 1.99 -0.45
CA ILE A 49 15.54 2.03 0.67
C ILE A 49 16.69 2.99 0.36
N HIS A 50 17.25 2.92 -0.85
CA HIS A 50 18.33 3.80 -1.30
C HIS A 50 17.88 5.27 -1.43
N ALA A 51 16.60 5.53 -1.67
CA ALA A 51 16.08 6.90 -1.67
C ALA A 51 16.23 7.58 -0.30
N ASN A 52 16.16 6.79 0.79
CA ASN A 52 16.36 7.23 2.18
C ASN A 52 15.55 8.48 2.55
N VAL A 53 14.23 8.41 2.33
CA VAL A 53 13.29 9.52 2.55
C VAL A 53 12.35 9.18 3.71
N TYR A 54 12.08 10.16 4.58
CA TYR A 54 10.95 10.08 5.51
C TYR A 54 9.64 10.20 4.72
N TYR A 55 8.90 9.10 4.62
CA TYR A 55 7.69 9.05 3.82
C TYR A 55 6.47 9.43 4.67
N ALA A 56 5.68 10.40 4.21
CA ALA A 56 4.45 10.81 4.87
C ALA A 56 4.64 11.14 6.37
N ASP A 57 4.05 10.38 7.28
CA ASP A 57 4.07 10.63 8.74
C ASP A 57 5.38 10.20 9.38
N ASP A 58 6.29 9.54 8.64
CA ASP A 58 7.59 9.16 9.19
C ASP A 58 8.37 10.35 9.75
N THR A 59 8.18 11.55 9.19
CA THR A 59 8.81 12.78 9.72
C THR A 59 8.32 13.07 11.13
N LEU A 60 7.00 12.96 11.37
CA LEU A 60 6.41 13.16 12.69
C LEU A 60 6.78 12.02 13.66
N HIS A 61 6.82 10.78 13.19
CA HIS A 61 7.27 9.61 13.96
C HIS A 61 8.72 9.73 14.42
N ALA A 62 9.57 10.44 13.65
CA ALA A 62 10.95 10.69 14.04
C ALA A 62 11.09 11.68 15.22
N PHE A 63 10.11 12.57 15.42
CA PHE A 63 10.13 13.59 16.48
C PHE A 63 9.24 13.26 17.68
N SER A 64 8.30 12.34 17.54
CA SER A 64 7.28 12.09 18.54
C SER A 64 7.00 10.60 18.75
N ASN A 65 6.71 10.23 20.00
CA ASN A 65 6.24 8.88 20.32
C ASN A 65 4.79 8.74 19.90
N ILE A 66 4.57 8.26 18.67
CA ILE A 66 3.24 7.87 18.19
C ILE A 66 2.95 6.42 18.59
N HIS A 67 1.67 6.18 18.79
CA HIS A 67 1.10 5.02 19.45
C HIS A 67 0.17 4.30 18.48
N TRP A 68 0.68 3.26 17.79
CA TRP A 68 -0.05 2.47 16.79
C TRP A 68 -1.23 1.70 17.37
N GLU A 69 -1.25 1.47 18.69
CA GLU A 69 -2.39 0.88 19.37
C GLU A 69 -3.67 1.73 19.27
N ARG A 70 -3.54 3.06 19.08
CA ARG A 70 -4.69 3.97 18.90
C ARG A 70 -5.44 3.68 17.60
N ASP A 71 -4.71 3.28 16.57
CA ASP A 71 -5.22 2.82 15.28
C ASP A 71 -5.70 1.37 15.30
N GLY A 72 -5.71 0.74 16.47
CA GLY A 72 -6.11 -0.65 16.65
C GLY A 72 -5.05 -1.65 16.15
N ARG A 73 -3.77 -1.25 16.13
CA ARG A 73 -2.63 -2.07 15.70
C ARG A 73 -1.73 -2.44 16.87
N ILE A 74 -2.29 -3.14 17.87
CA ILE A 74 -1.59 -3.43 19.12
C ILE A 74 -0.36 -4.31 18.88
N LEU A 75 -0.47 -5.33 18.03
CA LEU A 75 0.67 -6.16 17.67
C LEU A 75 1.72 -5.36 16.88
N GLY A 76 1.28 -4.38 16.07
CA GLY A 76 2.17 -3.43 15.40
C GLY A 76 3.01 -2.62 16.38
N GLN A 77 2.37 -2.04 17.40
CA GLN A 77 3.06 -1.31 18.47
C GLN A 77 4.08 -2.21 19.19
N LEU A 78 3.67 -3.42 19.59
CA LEU A 78 4.56 -4.37 20.26
C LEU A 78 5.75 -4.73 19.39
N LEU A 79 5.54 -4.97 18.09
CA LEU A 79 6.59 -5.35 17.15
C LEU A 79 7.67 -4.26 17.05
N LEU A 80 7.27 -2.99 16.96
CA LEU A 80 8.20 -1.85 16.95
C LEU A 80 8.95 -1.72 18.27
N LEU A 81 8.25 -1.81 19.42
CA LEU A 81 8.87 -1.72 20.73
C LEU A 81 9.90 -2.84 20.96
N PHE A 82 9.59 -4.07 20.56
CA PHE A 82 10.54 -5.19 20.68
C PHE A 82 11.76 -5.02 19.78
N MET A 83 11.59 -4.45 18.59
CA MET A 83 12.70 -4.14 17.69
C MET A 83 13.60 -3.04 18.30
N GLY A 84 12.99 -2.02 18.90
CA GLY A 84 13.67 -0.80 19.35
C GLY A 84 14.10 -0.74 20.81
N ARG A 85 14.14 -1.85 21.55
CA ARG A 85 14.36 -1.85 23.01
C ARG A 85 13.39 -0.91 23.76
N PHE A 86 12.13 -0.93 23.37
CA PHE A 86 11.03 -0.11 23.88
C PHE A 86 11.16 1.40 23.60
N ALA A 87 11.90 1.78 22.56
CA ALA A 87 11.93 3.14 22.03
C ALA A 87 11.42 3.18 20.58
N SER A 88 10.65 4.23 20.26
CA SER A 88 10.23 4.54 18.90
C SER A 88 11.21 5.54 18.30
N VAL A 89 12.37 5.06 17.84
CA VAL A 89 13.28 5.85 17.01
C VAL A 89 13.40 5.22 15.63
N ASP A 90 13.97 5.96 14.70
CA ASP A 90 14.14 5.51 13.32
C ASP A 90 15.23 4.44 13.22
N TYR A 91 14.81 3.21 12.93
CA TYR A 91 15.69 2.05 12.71
C TYR A 91 15.85 1.68 11.24
N ALA A 92 15.42 2.53 10.32
CA ALA A 92 15.54 2.23 8.90
C ALA A 92 17.00 1.97 8.51
N PRO A 93 17.24 1.04 7.56
CA PRO A 93 16.25 0.38 6.71
C PRO A 93 15.70 -0.94 7.28
N LEU A 94 15.92 -1.26 8.57
CA LEU A 94 15.56 -2.57 9.11
C LEU A 94 14.06 -2.89 8.95
N PRO A 95 13.10 -1.98 9.23
CA PRO A 95 11.70 -2.29 9.05
C PRO A 95 11.31 -2.58 7.59
N GLN A 96 12.03 -2.02 6.62
CA GLN A 96 11.75 -2.18 5.18
C GLN A 96 12.29 -3.50 4.62
N ILE A 97 13.07 -4.25 5.41
CA ILE A 97 13.74 -5.48 4.99
C ILE A 97 13.25 -6.69 5.79
N ILE A 98 12.99 -6.53 7.09
CA ILE A 98 12.73 -7.66 8.00
C ILE A 98 11.40 -8.37 7.71
N GLY A 99 10.37 -7.68 7.20
CA GLY A 99 9.08 -8.30 6.88
C GLY A 99 9.10 -9.12 5.58
N LEU A 100 9.92 -8.76 4.60
CA LEU A 100 10.01 -9.42 3.29
C LEU A 100 10.30 -10.94 3.35
N PRO A 101 11.22 -11.46 4.19
CA PRO A 101 11.42 -12.88 4.38
C PRO A 101 10.17 -13.65 4.81
N PHE A 102 9.29 -13.05 5.62
CA PHE A 102 8.06 -13.72 6.07
C PHE A 102 7.09 -13.91 4.91
N ILE A 103 6.90 -12.87 4.07
CA ILE A 103 6.08 -12.96 2.86
C ILE A 103 6.68 -14.01 1.91
N ALA A 104 8.01 -13.98 1.71
CA ALA A 104 8.72 -14.91 0.85
C ALA A 104 8.55 -16.38 1.31
N ALA A 105 8.62 -16.63 2.63
CA ALA A 105 8.42 -17.95 3.21
C ALA A 105 7.00 -18.48 3.02
N VAL A 106 5.97 -17.68 3.30
CA VAL A 106 4.57 -18.12 3.14
C VAL A 106 4.19 -18.33 1.67
N LEU A 107 4.73 -17.52 0.74
CA LEU A 107 4.54 -17.73 -0.69
C LEU A 107 5.28 -18.95 -1.21
N ALA A 108 6.50 -19.23 -0.72
CA ALA A 108 7.23 -20.45 -1.04
C ALA A 108 6.43 -21.69 -0.62
N ALA A 109 5.94 -21.73 0.61
CA ALA A 109 5.10 -22.80 1.14
C ALA A 109 3.78 -22.96 0.35
N PHE A 110 3.09 -21.86 0.08
CA PHE A 110 1.89 -21.84 -0.76
C PHE A 110 2.16 -22.41 -2.17
N SER A 111 3.26 -22.00 -2.79
CA SER A 111 3.63 -22.45 -4.14
C SER A 111 3.93 -23.95 -4.21
N ILE A 112 4.56 -24.51 -3.18
CA ILE A 112 4.86 -25.95 -3.12
C ILE A 112 3.57 -26.74 -2.93
N ARG A 113 2.70 -26.30 -2.01
CA ARG A 113 1.40 -26.93 -1.74
C ARG A 113 0.56 -27.05 -3.01
N TRP A 114 0.56 -26.02 -3.85
CA TRP A 114 -0.20 -25.96 -5.09
C TRP A 114 0.58 -26.44 -6.32
N GLY A 115 1.73 -27.09 -6.15
CA GLY A 115 2.46 -27.72 -7.26
C GLY A 115 3.00 -26.74 -8.30
N TYR A 116 3.22 -25.48 -7.96
CA TYR A 116 3.95 -24.56 -8.85
C TYR A 116 5.36 -25.10 -9.06
N ASN A 117 5.87 -25.01 -10.28
CA ASN A 117 7.29 -25.14 -10.51
C ASN A 117 8.00 -23.86 -10.05
N ARG A 118 9.32 -23.92 -9.90
CA ARG A 118 10.12 -22.82 -9.34
C ARG A 118 10.00 -21.52 -10.14
N LEU A 119 10.02 -21.58 -11.47
CA LEU A 119 9.94 -20.36 -12.28
C LEU A 119 8.55 -19.72 -12.18
N SER A 120 7.50 -20.52 -12.35
CA SER A 120 6.12 -20.06 -12.29
C SER A 120 5.78 -19.49 -10.92
N SER A 121 6.25 -20.11 -9.83
CA SER A 121 6.01 -19.57 -8.49
C SER A 121 6.57 -18.16 -8.36
N ILE A 122 7.82 -17.93 -8.79
CA ILE A 122 8.46 -16.61 -8.69
C ILE A 122 7.75 -15.59 -9.58
N ILE A 123 7.54 -15.90 -10.86
CA ILE A 123 6.97 -14.94 -11.80
C ILE A 123 5.50 -14.59 -11.48
N CYS A 124 4.70 -15.56 -11.02
CA CYS A 124 3.28 -15.31 -10.74
C CYS A 124 3.07 -14.64 -9.39
N LEU A 125 3.66 -15.20 -8.31
CA LEU A 125 3.33 -14.79 -6.96
C LEU A 125 4.12 -13.56 -6.48
N SER A 126 5.17 -13.15 -7.19
CA SER A 126 5.93 -11.94 -6.80
C SER A 126 5.10 -10.66 -6.91
N PHE A 127 4.05 -10.64 -7.74
CA PHE A 127 3.14 -9.50 -7.88
C PHE A 127 2.38 -9.14 -6.59
N VAL A 128 2.35 -10.04 -5.59
CA VAL A 128 1.83 -9.71 -4.26
C VAL A 128 2.58 -8.51 -3.65
N VAL A 129 3.89 -8.40 -3.90
CA VAL A 129 4.76 -7.31 -3.43
C VAL A 129 5.16 -6.39 -4.59
N CYS A 130 5.56 -6.95 -5.73
CA CYS A 130 6.02 -6.19 -6.89
C CYS A 130 4.83 -5.66 -7.68
N ASN A 131 4.25 -4.55 -7.21
CA ASN A 131 3.17 -3.82 -7.86
C ASN A 131 3.16 -2.36 -7.36
N PRO A 132 2.55 -1.41 -8.08
CA PRO A 132 2.59 0.01 -7.71
C PRO A 132 1.88 0.30 -6.39
N PHE A 133 0.87 -0.50 -6.02
CA PHE A 133 0.09 -0.24 -4.81
C PHE A 133 0.82 -0.64 -3.53
N PHE A 134 1.85 -1.49 -3.63
CA PHE A 134 2.69 -1.88 -2.51
C PHE A 134 3.89 -0.93 -2.29
N LEU A 135 4.16 -0.01 -3.24
CA LEU A 135 5.26 0.96 -3.12
C LEU A 135 5.10 1.85 -1.89
N GLU A 136 3.88 2.31 -1.60
CA GLU A 136 3.60 3.07 -0.38
C GLU A 136 3.96 2.24 0.86
N ASN A 137 3.55 0.97 0.93
CA ASN A 137 3.81 0.13 2.10
C ASN A 137 5.32 -0.01 2.42
N ILE A 138 6.16 -0.17 1.40
CA ILE A 138 7.61 -0.27 1.57
C ILE A 138 8.26 1.10 1.86
N SER A 139 7.61 2.20 1.47
CA SER A 139 8.19 3.55 1.60
C SER A 139 8.28 4.02 3.05
N TYR A 140 7.39 3.55 3.94
CA TYR A 140 7.43 3.90 5.35
C TYR A 140 8.67 3.32 6.03
N ARG A 141 9.39 4.16 6.76
CA ARG A 141 10.58 3.77 7.53
C ARG A 141 10.23 3.06 8.84
N PHE A 142 9.02 3.29 9.36
CA PHE A 142 8.52 2.68 10.59
C PHE A 142 7.51 1.56 10.30
N ASP A 143 6.45 1.84 9.56
CA ASP A 143 5.30 0.93 9.38
C ASP A 143 5.55 -0.26 8.45
N SER A 144 6.57 -0.21 7.60
CA SER A 144 6.75 -1.20 6.52
C SER A 144 6.77 -2.63 7.04
N MET A 145 7.51 -2.90 8.13
CA MET A 145 7.57 -4.23 8.75
C MET A 145 6.21 -4.70 9.23
N ILE A 146 5.42 -3.80 9.84
CA ILE A 146 4.08 -4.10 10.34
C ILE A 146 3.18 -4.53 9.17
N MET A 147 3.18 -3.75 8.09
CA MET A 147 2.37 -4.02 6.90
C MET A 147 2.82 -5.28 6.15
N GLU A 148 4.13 -5.51 6.04
CA GLU A 148 4.70 -6.70 5.42
C GLU A 148 4.35 -7.98 6.20
N CYS A 149 4.52 -7.95 7.53
CA CYS A 149 4.13 -9.05 8.40
C CYS A 149 2.62 -9.31 8.35
N ALA A 150 1.79 -8.27 8.26
CA ALA A 150 0.34 -8.43 8.10
C ALA A 150 -0.03 -9.17 6.81
N VAL A 151 0.66 -8.87 5.71
CA VAL A 151 0.48 -9.59 4.43
C VAL A 151 0.92 -11.04 4.56
N ALA A 152 2.06 -11.31 5.22
CA ALA A 152 2.48 -12.68 5.50
C ALA A 152 1.44 -13.45 6.32
N CYS A 153 0.87 -12.81 7.35
CA CYS A 153 -0.22 -13.32 8.17
C CYS A 153 -1.51 -13.57 7.38
N ALA A 154 -1.84 -12.73 6.39
CA ALA A 154 -3.00 -12.92 5.52
C ALA A 154 -2.85 -14.12 4.57
N ILE A 155 -1.63 -14.44 4.15
CA ILE A 155 -1.32 -15.57 3.26
C ILE A 155 -1.16 -16.88 4.07
N MET A 156 -0.68 -16.77 5.31
CA MET A 156 -0.37 -17.90 6.19
C MET A 156 -1.45 -18.99 6.25
N PRO A 157 -2.77 -18.70 6.36
CA PRO A 157 -3.82 -19.71 6.39
C PRO A 157 -3.77 -20.74 5.24
N PHE A 158 -3.28 -20.32 4.07
CA PHE A 158 -3.15 -21.16 2.88
C PHE A 158 -1.80 -21.89 2.80
N ALA A 159 -0.84 -21.51 3.64
CA ALA A 159 0.48 -22.12 3.77
C ALA A 159 0.60 -23.06 4.99
N LEU A 160 -0.29 -22.95 6.00
CA LEU A 160 -0.18 -23.69 7.26
C LEU A 160 -0.03 -25.20 7.11
N ALA A 161 -0.75 -25.83 6.18
CA ALA A 161 -0.65 -27.27 5.96
C ALA A 161 0.74 -27.74 5.50
N PHE A 162 1.59 -26.83 4.99
CA PHE A 162 2.99 -27.11 4.70
C PHE A 162 3.85 -27.05 5.98
N PHE A 163 3.62 -26.07 6.84
CA PHE A 163 4.39 -25.89 8.08
C PHE A 163 3.96 -26.83 9.21
N LEU A 164 2.69 -27.23 9.20
CA LEU A 164 2.03 -28.04 10.22
C LEU A 164 1.38 -29.29 9.58
N PRO A 165 2.16 -30.15 8.87
CA PRO A 165 1.62 -31.26 8.09
C PRO A 165 0.94 -32.35 8.94
N GLN A 166 1.26 -32.42 10.22
CA GLN A 166 0.69 -33.38 11.17
C GLN A 166 -0.76 -33.07 11.57
N TYR A 167 -1.24 -31.85 11.31
CA TYR A 167 -2.57 -31.43 11.72
C TYR A 167 -3.59 -31.63 10.61
N SER A 168 -4.75 -32.19 10.96
CA SER A 168 -5.90 -32.25 10.06
C SER A 168 -6.45 -30.85 9.77
N ARG A 169 -7.25 -30.70 8.70
CA ARG A 169 -7.87 -29.41 8.33
C ARG A 169 -8.59 -28.74 9.52
N LYS A 170 -9.31 -29.51 10.33
CA LYS A 170 -10.04 -29.00 11.50
C LYS A 170 -9.09 -28.46 12.58
N HIS A 171 -7.95 -29.11 12.78
CA HIS A 171 -6.96 -28.69 13.77
C HIS A 171 -6.06 -27.54 13.31
N LEU A 172 -6.11 -27.16 12.02
CA LEU A 172 -5.45 -25.95 11.52
C LEU A 172 -6.25 -24.68 11.79
N MET A 173 -7.56 -24.78 12.07
CA MET A 173 -8.43 -23.62 12.25
C MET A 173 -7.96 -22.64 13.35
N PRO A 174 -7.49 -23.08 14.54
CA PRO A 174 -6.96 -22.16 15.56
C PRO A 174 -5.73 -21.37 15.08
N TRP A 175 -4.87 -21.99 14.26
CA TRP A 175 -3.70 -21.35 13.69
C TRP A 175 -4.08 -20.37 12.58
N GLN A 176 -5.11 -20.67 11.80
CA GLN A 176 -5.69 -19.73 10.83
C GLN A 176 -6.29 -18.51 11.53
N PHE A 177 -7.03 -18.75 12.62
CA PHE A 177 -7.57 -17.70 13.48
C PHE A 177 -6.45 -16.81 14.00
N LEU A 178 -5.40 -17.40 14.59
CA LEU A 178 -4.28 -16.63 15.15
C LEU A 178 -3.58 -15.80 14.06
N ALA A 179 -3.32 -16.39 12.89
CA ALA A 179 -2.70 -15.67 11.78
C ALA A 179 -3.53 -14.47 11.32
N LEU A 180 -4.85 -14.64 11.12
CA LEU A 180 -5.72 -13.54 10.69
C LEU A 180 -5.98 -12.51 11.79
N PHE A 181 -6.02 -12.94 13.05
CA PHE A 181 -6.12 -12.03 14.19
C PHE A 181 -4.86 -11.16 14.31
N SER A 182 -3.67 -11.76 14.14
CA SER A 182 -2.41 -11.02 14.00
C SER A 182 -2.41 -10.09 12.79
N CYS A 183 -2.98 -10.51 11.65
CA CYS A 183 -3.12 -9.67 10.47
C CYS A 183 -3.88 -8.37 10.78
N LEU A 184 -5.04 -8.45 11.44
CA LEU A 184 -5.82 -7.26 11.82
C LEU A 184 -5.12 -6.38 12.85
N ASN A 185 -4.38 -6.99 13.77
CA ASN A 185 -3.60 -6.29 14.79
C ASN A 185 -2.28 -5.69 14.30
N LEU A 186 -1.86 -6.03 13.08
CA LEU A 186 -0.73 -5.42 12.41
C LEU A 186 -1.22 -4.38 11.40
N TYR A 187 -2.03 -4.80 10.42
CA TYR A 187 -2.55 -3.93 9.38
C TYR A 187 -3.83 -4.49 8.74
N GLN A 188 -4.96 -3.87 9.08
CA GLN A 188 -6.30 -4.33 8.71
C GLN A 188 -6.53 -4.53 7.19
N PRO A 189 -6.04 -3.64 6.30
CA PRO A 189 -6.22 -3.80 4.85
C PRO A 189 -5.56 -5.07 4.27
N ALA A 190 -4.61 -5.69 4.98
CA ALA A 190 -3.98 -6.94 4.53
C ALA A 190 -4.97 -8.11 4.44
N LEU A 191 -6.12 -8.03 5.13
CA LEU A 191 -7.20 -9.01 4.99
C LEU A 191 -7.72 -9.12 3.54
N ASN A 192 -7.58 -8.06 2.73
CA ASN A 192 -7.99 -8.08 1.32
C ASN A 192 -7.18 -9.11 0.49
N VAL A 193 -5.92 -9.35 0.85
CA VAL A 193 -5.08 -10.40 0.24
C VAL A 193 -5.66 -11.80 0.54
N TYR A 194 -6.16 -12.01 1.76
CA TYR A 194 -6.81 -13.27 2.15
C TYR A 194 -8.06 -13.54 1.31
N PHE A 195 -8.91 -12.53 1.07
CA PHE A 195 -10.11 -12.68 0.23
C PHE A 195 -9.78 -13.04 -1.22
N CYS A 196 -8.76 -12.40 -1.80
CA CYS A 196 -8.26 -12.76 -3.12
C CYS A 196 -7.76 -14.22 -3.16
N LEU A 197 -7.05 -14.67 -2.12
CA LEU A 197 -6.56 -16.06 -2.01
C LEU A 197 -7.67 -17.09 -1.81
N CYS A 198 -8.77 -16.74 -1.13
CA CYS A 198 -9.97 -17.59 -1.09
C CYS A 198 -10.49 -17.85 -2.50
N CYS A 199 -10.63 -16.80 -3.32
CA CYS A 199 -11.08 -16.92 -4.71
C CYS A 199 -10.09 -17.76 -5.54
N LEU A 200 -8.79 -17.50 -5.42
CA LEU A 200 -7.76 -18.30 -6.11
C LEU A 200 -7.85 -19.77 -5.73
N THR A 201 -7.93 -20.07 -4.44
CA THR A 201 -8.01 -21.44 -3.92
C THR A 201 -9.25 -22.16 -4.45
N VAL A 202 -10.42 -21.52 -4.45
CA VAL A 202 -11.65 -22.09 -5.03
C VAL A 202 -11.45 -22.42 -6.51
N MET A 203 -10.91 -21.47 -7.30
CA MET A 203 -10.67 -21.69 -8.73
C MET A 203 -9.68 -22.85 -8.96
N LEU A 204 -8.59 -22.91 -8.20
CA LEU A 204 -7.58 -23.95 -8.35
C LEU A 204 -8.10 -25.33 -7.94
N SER A 205 -8.77 -25.45 -6.79
CA SER A 205 -9.38 -26.71 -6.31
C SER A 205 -10.34 -27.30 -7.34
N LEU A 206 -11.25 -26.49 -7.89
CA LEU A 206 -12.22 -26.96 -8.89
C LEU A 206 -11.54 -27.36 -10.20
N LEU A 207 -10.50 -26.63 -10.63
CA LEU A 207 -9.71 -26.96 -11.82
C LEU A 207 -8.77 -28.16 -11.63
N GLU A 208 -8.49 -28.55 -10.39
CA GLU A 208 -7.86 -29.82 -9.98
C GLU A 208 -8.89 -30.94 -9.76
N GLN A 209 -10.16 -30.70 -10.09
CA GLN A 209 -11.27 -31.67 -9.98
C GLN A 209 -11.63 -32.06 -8.55
N GLU A 210 -11.36 -31.20 -7.55
CA GLU A 210 -12.00 -31.34 -6.24
C GLU A 210 -13.52 -31.17 -6.37
N THR A 211 -14.27 -31.91 -5.55
CA THR A 211 -15.74 -31.84 -5.60
C THR A 211 -16.23 -30.49 -5.09
N VAL A 212 -17.33 -29.97 -5.67
CA VAL A 212 -17.95 -28.71 -5.23
C VAL A 212 -18.24 -28.71 -3.74
N ARG A 213 -18.66 -29.86 -3.18
CA ARG A 213 -18.90 -30.01 -1.73
C ARG A 213 -17.63 -29.76 -0.91
N GLN A 214 -16.50 -30.38 -1.25
CA GLN A 214 -15.23 -30.18 -0.54
C GLN A 214 -14.76 -28.72 -0.60
N VAL A 215 -14.99 -28.05 -1.74
CA VAL A 215 -14.64 -26.64 -1.94
C VAL A 215 -15.53 -25.73 -1.09
N LEU A 216 -16.84 -25.98 -1.06
CA LEU A 216 -17.79 -25.25 -0.22
C LEU A 216 -17.53 -25.49 1.28
N ASP A 217 -17.16 -26.70 1.68
CA ASP A 217 -16.78 -26.99 3.08
C ASP A 217 -15.53 -26.19 3.48
N THR A 218 -14.55 -26.09 2.58
CA THR A 218 -13.33 -25.28 2.80
C THR A 218 -13.66 -23.79 2.86
N LEU A 219 -14.51 -23.30 1.95
CA LEU A 219 -14.94 -21.91 1.92
C LEU A 219 -15.76 -21.54 3.16
N GLY A 220 -16.65 -22.42 3.62
CA GLY A 220 -17.41 -22.27 4.86
C GLY A 220 -16.51 -22.21 6.09
N GLY A 221 -15.48 -23.07 6.15
CA GLY A 221 -14.45 -23.01 7.20
C GLY A 221 -13.69 -21.68 7.19
N ASN A 222 -13.26 -21.22 6.03
CA ASN A 222 -12.59 -19.93 5.86
C ASN A 222 -13.49 -18.75 6.29
N ALA A 223 -14.75 -18.75 5.86
CA ALA A 223 -15.73 -17.73 6.23
C ALA A 223 -16.00 -17.71 7.75
N MET A 224 -16.12 -18.88 8.37
CA MET A 224 -16.27 -19.00 9.82
C MET A 224 -15.04 -18.45 10.56
N THR A 225 -13.82 -18.78 10.10
CA THR A 225 -12.60 -18.26 10.70
C THR A 225 -12.54 -16.73 10.61
N VAL A 226 -12.82 -16.13 9.45
CA VAL A 226 -12.85 -14.66 9.31
C VAL A 226 -13.91 -14.04 10.21
N PHE A 227 -15.11 -14.62 10.26
CA PHE A 227 -16.18 -14.14 11.13
C PHE A 227 -15.73 -14.11 12.60
N LEU A 228 -15.17 -15.21 13.10
CA LEU A 228 -14.67 -15.30 14.48
C LEU A 228 -13.55 -14.29 14.74
N VAL A 229 -12.64 -14.11 13.79
CA VAL A 229 -11.53 -13.14 13.89
C VAL A 229 -12.05 -11.70 13.94
N LEU A 230 -13.02 -11.34 13.10
CA LEU A 230 -13.62 -10.00 13.10
C LEU A 230 -14.37 -9.72 14.40
N VAL A 231 -15.08 -10.72 14.94
CA VAL A 231 -15.74 -10.61 16.26
C VAL A 231 -14.70 -10.42 17.35
N ALA A 232 -13.65 -11.24 17.39
CA ALA A 232 -12.58 -11.13 18.38
C ALA A 232 -11.87 -9.77 18.31
N TYR A 233 -11.54 -9.31 17.10
CA TYR A 233 -10.92 -8.00 16.88
C TYR A 233 -11.84 -6.85 17.31
N LYS A 234 -13.15 -6.93 17.01
CA LYS A 234 -14.11 -5.92 17.46
C LYS A 234 -14.23 -5.90 18.99
N LEU A 235 -14.22 -7.06 19.64
CA LEU A 235 -14.22 -7.16 21.10
C LEU A 235 -12.96 -6.53 21.71
N GLU A 236 -11.78 -6.82 21.15
CA GLU A 236 -10.51 -6.21 21.56
C GLU A 236 -10.59 -4.67 21.50
N MET A 237 -11.06 -4.11 20.39
CA MET A 237 -11.23 -2.66 20.22
C MET A 237 -12.26 -2.03 21.16
N CYS A 238 -13.25 -2.81 21.64
CA CYS A 238 -14.21 -2.32 22.64
C CYS A 238 -13.66 -2.37 24.07
N LEU A 239 -12.70 -3.27 24.35
CA LEU A 239 -12.17 -3.50 25.69
C LEU A 239 -10.91 -2.69 25.98
N LEU A 240 -10.10 -2.40 24.96
CA LEU A 240 -8.85 -1.66 25.11
C LEU A 240 -9.06 -0.18 24.74
N PRO A 241 -8.50 0.77 25.50
CA PRO A 241 -8.62 2.18 25.20
C PRO A 241 -7.90 2.51 23.89
N GLY A 242 -8.66 2.70 22.81
CA GLY A 242 -8.13 3.02 21.50
C GLY A 242 -9.09 3.89 20.71
N GLY A 243 -8.70 5.12 20.43
CA GLY A 243 -9.48 6.08 19.64
C GLY A 243 -8.85 7.45 19.73
N ASP A 244 -8.40 7.98 18.59
CA ASP A 244 -8.29 9.41 18.37
C ASP A 244 -9.36 9.84 17.36
N ASN A 245 -9.52 11.15 17.16
CA ASN A 245 -10.52 11.69 16.24
C ASN A 245 -10.40 11.12 14.81
N TYR A 246 -9.19 10.71 14.40
CA TYR A 246 -8.94 10.13 13.07
C TYR A 246 -9.38 8.67 13.01
N ALA A 247 -8.94 7.85 13.96
CA ALA A 247 -9.30 6.45 14.05
C ALA A 247 -10.81 6.27 14.20
N ASP A 248 -11.48 7.09 15.01
CA ASP A 248 -12.93 7.02 15.21
C ASP A 248 -13.72 7.42 13.95
N ALA A 249 -13.23 8.40 13.18
CA ALA A 249 -13.83 8.81 11.92
C ALA A 249 -13.75 7.73 10.82
N HIS A 250 -12.71 6.89 10.84
CA HIS A 250 -12.46 5.87 9.80
C HIS A 250 -12.85 4.44 10.22
N LYS A 251 -13.22 4.20 11.49
CA LYS A 251 -13.70 2.90 12.00
C LYS A 251 -15.21 2.67 11.82
N ALA A 252 -15.98 3.71 11.45
CA ALA A 252 -17.43 3.62 11.30
C ALA A 252 -17.82 2.68 10.16
N ALA A 253 -18.62 1.65 10.47
CA ALA A 253 -19.13 0.70 9.49
C ALA A 253 -20.41 1.22 8.85
N ILE A 254 -20.57 0.93 7.56
CA ILE A 254 -21.81 1.16 6.82
C ILE A 254 -22.87 0.13 7.22
N HIS A 255 -24.12 0.57 7.32
CA HIS A 255 -25.27 -0.29 7.64
C HIS A 255 -26.20 -0.57 6.45
N SER A 256 -25.94 -0.01 5.26
CA SER A 256 -26.80 -0.17 4.08
C SER A 256 -26.04 -0.61 2.83
N LEU A 257 -26.64 -1.52 2.05
CA LEU A 257 -26.05 -1.99 0.78
C LEU A 257 -25.87 -0.83 -0.21
N HIS A 258 -26.77 0.16 -0.21
CA HIS A 258 -26.64 1.34 -1.06
C HIS A 258 -25.35 2.11 -0.79
N GLN A 259 -24.98 2.30 0.48
CA GLN A 259 -23.73 2.97 0.85
C GLN A 259 -22.50 2.14 0.48
N VAL A 260 -22.55 0.81 0.65
CA VAL A 260 -21.47 -0.09 0.19
C VAL A 260 -21.27 0.03 -1.32
N LEU A 261 -22.36 0.03 -2.10
CA LEU A 261 -22.30 0.22 -3.56
C LEU A 261 -21.87 1.65 -3.93
N GLY A 262 -22.15 2.64 -3.08
CA GLY A 262 -21.70 4.02 -3.23
C GLY A 262 -20.18 4.18 -3.12
N ASN A 263 -19.49 3.33 -2.34
CA ASN A 263 -18.03 3.34 -2.23
C ASN A 263 -17.33 2.73 -3.46
N VAL A 264 -18.03 1.91 -4.25
CA VAL A 264 -17.44 1.16 -5.35
C VAL A 264 -16.79 2.08 -6.40
N PRO A 265 -17.47 3.10 -6.95
CA PRO A 265 -16.87 4.00 -7.94
C PRO A 265 -15.58 4.68 -7.47
N ASP A 266 -15.49 5.06 -6.19
CA ASP A 266 -14.33 5.76 -5.64
C ASP A 266 -13.08 4.87 -5.61
N PHE A 267 -13.23 3.61 -5.21
CA PHE A 267 -12.14 2.63 -5.29
C PHE A 267 -11.75 2.28 -6.72
N PHE A 268 -12.72 2.17 -7.64
CA PHE A 268 -12.40 1.98 -9.05
C PHE A 268 -11.68 3.19 -9.64
N TYR A 269 -12.03 4.41 -9.22
CA TYR A 269 -11.30 5.62 -9.59
C TYR A 269 -9.87 5.62 -9.05
N ALA A 270 -9.64 5.12 -7.83
CA ALA A 270 -8.30 4.97 -7.25
C ALA A 270 -7.44 3.95 -8.02
N ILE A 271 -8.05 2.88 -8.56
CA ILE A 271 -7.34 1.83 -9.32
C ILE A 271 -7.19 2.20 -10.81
N ALA A 272 -8.07 3.06 -11.35
CA ALA A 272 -8.11 3.40 -12.77
C ALA A 272 -6.78 3.86 -13.38
N PRO A 273 -5.92 4.66 -12.71
CA PRO A 273 -4.59 5.00 -13.24
C PRO A 273 -3.74 3.78 -13.57
N ALA A 274 -3.85 2.69 -12.80
CA ALA A 274 -3.14 1.44 -13.06
C ALA A 274 -3.66 0.69 -14.27
N LEU A 275 -4.93 0.90 -14.66
CA LEU A 275 -5.61 0.10 -15.67
C LEU A 275 -5.86 0.84 -16.99
N ILE A 276 -5.84 2.18 -16.99
CA ILE A 276 -6.27 2.99 -18.15
C ILE A 276 -5.22 4.03 -18.55
N LYS A 277 -4.29 4.43 -17.65
CA LYS A 277 -3.36 5.53 -17.90
C LYS A 277 -1.90 5.08 -18.08
N GLY A 278 -1.24 5.67 -19.07
CA GLY A 278 0.19 5.47 -19.34
C GLY A 278 0.57 4.05 -19.79
N PRO A 279 1.86 3.80 -20.10
CA PRO A 279 2.32 2.49 -20.58
C PRO A 279 2.07 1.34 -19.59
N GLN A 280 2.08 1.63 -18.29
CA GLN A 280 1.85 0.66 -17.22
C GLN A 280 0.45 0.03 -17.29
N SER A 281 -0.55 0.79 -17.74
CA SER A 281 -1.91 0.29 -17.94
C SER A 281 -1.99 -0.83 -18.96
N ILE A 282 -1.15 -0.80 -20.00
CA ILE A 282 -1.09 -1.83 -21.02
C ILE A 282 -0.60 -3.13 -20.39
N ILE A 283 0.39 -3.07 -19.51
CA ILE A 283 0.95 -4.24 -18.81
C ILE A 283 -0.13 -4.91 -17.97
N PHE A 284 -0.78 -4.18 -17.06
CA PHE A 284 -1.83 -4.75 -16.21
C PHE A 284 -3.06 -5.19 -17.00
N SER A 285 -3.46 -4.45 -18.03
CA SER A 285 -4.56 -4.86 -18.91
C SER A 285 -4.24 -6.15 -19.65
N VAL A 286 -3.01 -6.33 -20.15
CA VAL A 286 -2.58 -7.57 -20.79
C VAL A 286 -2.57 -8.72 -19.79
N ILE A 287 -2.05 -8.52 -18.57
CA ILE A 287 -2.05 -9.55 -17.51
C ILE A 287 -3.49 -10.00 -17.21
N ILE A 288 -4.37 -9.05 -16.90
CA ILE A 288 -5.75 -9.33 -16.49
C ILE A 288 -6.52 -9.96 -17.65
N ALA A 289 -6.50 -9.35 -18.84
CA ALA A 289 -7.25 -9.86 -19.99
C ALA A 289 -6.76 -11.23 -20.43
N SER A 290 -5.44 -11.43 -20.58
CA SER A 290 -4.90 -12.72 -21.01
C SER A 290 -5.09 -13.82 -19.96
N GLY A 291 -4.90 -13.50 -18.68
CA GLY A 291 -5.19 -14.40 -17.55
C GLY A 291 -6.67 -14.80 -17.49
N CYS A 292 -7.59 -13.84 -17.66
CA CYS A 292 -9.03 -14.09 -17.76
C CYS A 292 -9.36 -15.03 -18.93
N ILE A 293 -8.84 -14.73 -20.13
CA ILE A 293 -9.07 -15.55 -21.33
C ILE A 293 -8.53 -16.97 -21.12
N MET A 294 -7.35 -17.13 -20.50
CA MET A 294 -6.78 -18.45 -20.20
C MET A 294 -7.60 -19.22 -19.17
N LEU A 295 -8.10 -18.56 -18.13
CA LEU A 295 -9.00 -19.17 -17.13
C LEU A 295 -10.32 -19.61 -17.77
N VAL A 296 -11.00 -18.72 -18.49
CA VAL A 296 -12.29 -19.00 -19.13
C VAL A 296 -12.14 -20.10 -20.18
N SER A 297 -11.11 -20.02 -21.04
CA SER A 297 -10.86 -21.05 -22.05
C SER A 297 -10.52 -22.43 -21.45
N ARG A 298 -9.82 -22.48 -20.31
CA ARG A 298 -9.60 -23.73 -19.57
C ARG A 298 -10.92 -24.26 -19.01
N THR A 299 -11.70 -23.42 -18.35
CA THR A 299 -13.00 -23.77 -17.75
C THR A 299 -13.98 -24.31 -18.79
N VAL A 300 -14.15 -23.60 -19.91
CA VAL A 300 -15.03 -24.02 -21.01
C VAL A 300 -14.57 -25.33 -21.64
N ARG A 301 -13.27 -25.53 -21.84
CA ARG A 301 -12.74 -26.81 -22.34
C ARG A 301 -13.04 -27.96 -21.38
N MET A 302 -12.86 -27.74 -20.08
CA MET A 302 -13.13 -28.77 -19.08
C MET A 302 -14.62 -29.10 -18.95
N LEU A 303 -15.51 -28.10 -19.07
CA LEU A 303 -16.96 -28.29 -19.14
C LEU A 303 -17.37 -29.10 -20.38
N ARG A 304 -16.84 -28.75 -21.56
CA ARG A 304 -17.11 -29.48 -22.82
C ARG A 304 -16.61 -30.92 -22.79
N ALA A 305 -15.48 -31.16 -22.12
CA ALA A 305 -14.93 -32.50 -21.94
C ALA A 305 -15.62 -33.31 -20.82
N GLY A 306 -16.58 -32.75 -20.09
CA GLY A 306 -17.25 -33.40 -18.97
C GLY A 306 -16.40 -33.53 -17.69
N SER A 307 -15.15 -33.08 -17.72
CA SER A 307 -14.21 -33.13 -16.57
C SER A 307 -14.51 -32.10 -15.46
N LEU A 308 -15.34 -31.10 -15.74
CA LEU A 308 -15.81 -30.11 -14.79
C LEU A 308 -17.35 -30.08 -14.84
N THR A 309 -18.00 -30.03 -13.69
CA THR A 309 -19.46 -29.93 -13.63
C THR A 309 -19.92 -28.49 -13.93
N PRO A 310 -21.14 -28.28 -14.47
CA PRO A 310 -21.68 -26.93 -14.69
C PRO A 310 -21.70 -26.07 -13.42
N THR A 311 -22.02 -26.66 -12.27
CA THR A 311 -22.00 -25.98 -10.97
C THR A 311 -20.60 -25.51 -10.59
N ALA A 312 -19.57 -26.34 -10.81
CA ALA A 312 -18.19 -25.95 -10.59
C ALA A 312 -17.75 -24.82 -11.55
N GLY A 313 -18.16 -24.90 -12.82
CA GLY A 313 -17.92 -23.82 -13.79
C GLY A 313 -18.59 -22.50 -13.40
N CYS A 314 -19.83 -22.55 -12.87
CA CYS A 314 -20.53 -21.38 -12.34
C CYS A 314 -19.79 -20.78 -11.14
N LEU A 315 -19.31 -21.60 -10.20
CA LEU A 315 -18.55 -21.14 -9.04
C LEU A 315 -17.22 -20.47 -9.45
N VAL A 316 -16.52 -21.00 -10.46
CA VAL A 316 -15.34 -20.33 -11.06
C VAL A 316 -15.72 -18.98 -11.64
N GLY A 317 -16.84 -18.89 -12.37
CA GLY A 317 -17.37 -17.63 -12.90
C GLY A 317 -17.73 -16.62 -11.80
N CYS A 318 -18.33 -17.07 -10.70
CA CYS A 318 -18.63 -16.24 -9.53
C CYS A 318 -17.35 -15.69 -8.91
N CYS A 319 -16.31 -16.51 -8.71
CA CYS A 319 -15.02 -16.03 -8.22
C CYS A 319 -14.41 -14.97 -9.12
N LEU A 320 -14.53 -15.11 -10.45
CA LEU A 320 -14.03 -14.12 -11.41
C LEU A 320 -14.74 -12.77 -11.26
N VAL A 321 -16.04 -12.76 -10.98
CA VAL A 321 -16.83 -11.54 -10.75
C VAL A 321 -16.52 -10.92 -9.38
N VAL A 322 -16.28 -11.73 -8.36
CA VAL A 322 -16.00 -11.27 -6.99
C VAL A 322 -14.58 -10.70 -6.85
N LEU A 323 -13.61 -11.23 -7.61
CA LEU A 323 -12.19 -10.91 -7.47
C LEU A 323 -11.86 -9.40 -7.48
N PRO A 324 -12.43 -8.55 -8.37
CA PRO A 324 -12.18 -7.10 -8.34
C PRO A 324 -12.65 -6.43 -7.04
N PHE A 325 -13.75 -6.92 -6.44
CA PHE A 325 -14.27 -6.40 -5.17
C PHE A 325 -13.41 -6.81 -3.98
N CYS A 326 -12.62 -7.88 -4.10
CA CYS A 326 -11.64 -8.25 -3.07
C CYS A 326 -10.46 -7.26 -2.99
N ILE A 327 -10.22 -6.42 -4.00
CA ILE A 327 -9.15 -5.42 -3.98
C ILE A 327 -9.36 -4.42 -2.82
N PRO A 328 -10.50 -3.70 -2.76
CA PRO A 328 -10.84 -2.88 -1.59
C PRO A 328 -11.41 -3.72 -0.43
N GLY A 329 -12.03 -4.87 -0.71
CA GLY A 329 -12.46 -5.87 0.27
C GLY A 329 -13.22 -5.27 1.47
N ILE A 330 -12.64 -5.37 2.67
CA ILE A 330 -13.27 -4.88 3.92
C ILE A 330 -13.50 -3.35 3.91
N LEU A 331 -12.72 -2.59 3.14
CA LEU A 331 -12.83 -1.13 3.07
C LEU A 331 -14.15 -0.68 2.42
N LEU A 332 -14.77 -1.52 1.59
CA LEU A 332 -16.11 -1.24 1.04
C LEU A 332 -17.18 -1.10 2.12
N LEU A 333 -16.93 -1.66 3.30
CA LEU A 333 -17.85 -1.66 4.45
C LEU A 333 -17.67 -0.45 5.37
N LEU A 334 -16.75 0.48 5.06
CA LEU A 334 -16.46 1.66 5.89
C LEU A 334 -17.24 2.89 5.39
N ALA A 335 -17.72 3.71 6.33
CA ALA A 335 -18.46 4.94 6.03
C ALA A 335 -17.58 6.05 5.44
N SER A 336 -16.32 6.11 5.87
CA SER A 336 -15.31 7.06 5.40
C SER A 336 -14.03 6.29 5.04
N PRO A 337 -14.01 5.56 3.91
CA PRO A 337 -12.84 4.75 3.56
C PRO A 337 -11.64 5.61 3.14
N ILE A 338 -10.45 5.10 3.42
CA ILE A 338 -9.19 5.64 2.91
C ILE A 338 -8.96 5.11 1.49
N HIS A 339 -8.59 5.99 0.55
CA HIS A 339 -8.39 5.67 -0.87
C HIS A 339 -6.92 5.73 -1.33
N SER A 340 -5.95 5.60 -0.40
CA SER A 340 -4.52 5.64 -0.71
C SER A 340 -4.01 4.32 -1.30
N HIS A 341 -2.81 4.30 -1.89
CA HIS A 341 -2.32 3.07 -2.53
C HIS A 341 -2.00 1.99 -1.50
N ARG A 342 -1.51 2.36 -0.30
CA ARG A 342 -1.15 1.41 0.77
C ARG A 342 -2.28 0.49 1.22
N VAL A 343 -3.54 0.86 0.99
CA VAL A 343 -4.71 0.03 1.38
C VAL A 343 -5.23 -0.85 0.23
N MET A 344 -4.75 -0.64 -1.00
CA MET A 344 -5.15 -1.37 -2.21
C MET A 344 -4.29 -2.61 -2.49
N ILE A 345 -3.65 -3.16 -1.47
CA ILE A 345 -2.72 -4.31 -1.57
C ILE A 345 -3.38 -5.60 -2.09
N GLY A 346 -4.71 -5.69 -2.08
CA GLY A 346 -5.44 -6.76 -2.77
C GLY A 346 -5.19 -6.78 -4.29
N PHE A 347 -4.85 -5.63 -4.91
CA PHE A 347 -4.56 -5.51 -6.34
C PHE A 347 -3.42 -6.44 -6.77
N GLY A 348 -2.31 -6.44 -6.02
CA GLY A 348 -1.15 -7.30 -6.30
C GLY A 348 -1.52 -8.78 -6.30
N MET A 349 -2.37 -9.21 -5.36
CA MET A 349 -2.86 -10.59 -5.30
C MET A 349 -3.79 -10.92 -6.48
N VAL A 350 -4.63 -9.99 -6.94
CA VAL A 350 -5.43 -10.16 -8.16
C VAL A 350 -4.54 -10.33 -9.40
N CYS A 351 -3.49 -9.51 -9.54
CA CYS A 351 -2.49 -9.69 -10.60
C CYS A 351 -1.81 -11.06 -10.52
N ALA A 352 -1.42 -11.49 -9.32
CA ALA A 352 -0.83 -12.82 -9.11
C ALA A 352 -1.81 -13.95 -9.51
N CYS A 353 -3.11 -13.81 -9.21
CA CYS A 353 -4.13 -14.78 -9.65
C CYS A 353 -4.18 -14.90 -11.18
N PHE A 354 -4.25 -13.78 -11.90
CA PHE A 354 -4.31 -13.80 -13.36
C PHE A 354 -3.01 -14.28 -14.00
N MET A 355 -1.85 -13.92 -13.41
CA MET A 355 -0.56 -14.46 -13.82
C MET A 355 -0.49 -15.97 -13.69
N THR A 356 -1.02 -16.54 -12.60
CA THR A 356 -1.12 -18.00 -12.43
C THR A 356 -1.85 -18.68 -13.59
N PHE A 357 -2.94 -18.08 -14.10
CA PHE A 357 -3.68 -18.66 -15.22
C PHE A 357 -3.01 -18.44 -16.58
N LEU A 358 -2.32 -17.30 -16.75
CA LEU A 358 -1.53 -17.01 -17.94
C LEU A 358 -0.34 -17.99 -18.09
N VAL A 359 0.48 -18.11 -17.05
CA VAL A 359 1.74 -18.89 -17.07
C VAL A 359 1.50 -20.38 -16.77
N ARG A 360 0.45 -20.70 -15.98
CA ARG A 360 0.18 -22.02 -15.37
C ARG A 360 1.17 -22.36 -14.26
N MET A 361 0.77 -23.25 -13.35
CA MET A 361 1.61 -23.70 -12.23
C MET A 361 2.88 -24.41 -12.68
N ALA A 362 2.79 -25.28 -13.70
CA ALA A 362 3.91 -26.03 -14.24
C ALA A 362 3.93 -25.92 -15.77
N PRO A 363 4.42 -24.79 -16.34
CA PRO A 363 4.54 -24.63 -17.79
C PRO A 363 5.46 -25.69 -18.40
N SER A 364 5.06 -26.21 -19.56
CA SER A 364 5.89 -27.07 -20.39
C SER A 364 6.58 -26.23 -21.47
N PHE A 365 7.91 -26.13 -21.41
CA PHE A 365 8.72 -25.32 -22.34
C PHE A 365 8.81 -25.90 -23.76
N GLY A 366 8.42 -27.15 -23.97
CA GLY A 366 8.28 -27.73 -25.31
C GLY A 366 7.13 -27.14 -26.12
N ARG A 367 6.20 -26.40 -25.48
CA ARG A 367 5.14 -25.66 -26.17
C ARG A 367 5.48 -24.17 -26.23
N HIS A 368 5.69 -23.66 -27.45
CA HIS A 368 6.00 -22.26 -27.72
C HIS A 368 5.09 -21.26 -26.98
N ALA A 369 3.78 -21.54 -26.91
CA ALA A 369 2.82 -20.67 -26.21
C ALA A 369 3.11 -20.51 -24.70
N ASN A 370 3.58 -21.56 -24.02
CA ASN A 370 3.93 -21.46 -22.59
C ASN A 370 5.24 -20.67 -22.40
N CYS A 371 6.21 -20.84 -23.32
CA CYS A 371 7.45 -20.07 -23.28
C CYS A 371 7.17 -18.57 -23.45
N LEU A 372 6.34 -18.20 -24.42
CA LEU A 372 5.92 -16.82 -24.63
C LEU A 372 5.21 -16.25 -23.39
N ALA A 373 4.30 -17.00 -22.77
CA ALA A 373 3.63 -16.57 -21.53
C ALA A 373 4.63 -16.29 -20.39
N CYS A 374 5.64 -17.16 -20.21
CA CYS A 374 6.71 -16.93 -19.23
C CYS A 374 7.55 -15.67 -19.56
N ILE A 375 7.87 -15.44 -20.83
CA ILE A 375 8.64 -14.25 -21.27
C ILE A 375 7.84 -12.97 -21.00
N VAL A 376 6.56 -12.95 -21.40
CA VAL A 376 5.67 -11.80 -21.15
C VAL A 376 5.56 -11.53 -19.65
N ALA A 377 5.30 -12.57 -18.85
CA ALA A 377 5.14 -12.40 -17.40
C ALA A 377 6.46 -11.98 -16.72
N GLY A 378 7.61 -12.49 -17.19
CA GLY A 378 8.94 -12.05 -16.74
C GLY A 378 9.23 -10.60 -17.08
N TYR A 379 8.86 -10.14 -18.29
CA TYR A 379 8.96 -8.74 -18.69
C TYR A 379 8.05 -7.84 -17.84
N CYS A 380 6.82 -8.29 -17.53
CA CYS A 380 5.93 -7.55 -16.64
C CYS A 380 6.56 -7.37 -15.26
N LEU A 381 7.10 -8.43 -14.66
CA LEU A 381 7.77 -8.35 -13.35
C LEU A 381 9.01 -7.44 -13.40
N TRP A 382 9.79 -7.52 -14.48
CA TRP A 382 10.91 -6.60 -14.71
C TRP A 382 10.45 -5.15 -14.78
N SER A 383 9.33 -4.87 -15.46
CA SER A 383 8.75 -3.53 -15.52
C SER A 383 8.44 -2.97 -14.13
N GLU A 384 7.86 -3.78 -13.24
CA GLU A 384 7.59 -3.37 -11.85
C GLU A 384 8.86 -2.99 -11.09
N ILE A 385 9.94 -3.77 -11.26
CA ILE A 385 11.25 -3.47 -10.64
C ILE A 385 11.81 -2.16 -11.17
N THR A 386 11.74 -1.93 -12.50
CA THR A 386 12.21 -0.66 -13.08
C THR A 386 11.34 0.53 -12.69
N MET A 387 10.04 0.33 -12.50
CA MET A 387 9.12 1.35 -12.00
C MET A 387 9.44 1.70 -10.54
N SER A 388 9.76 0.71 -9.70
CA SER A 388 10.24 0.96 -8.33
C SER A 388 11.53 1.78 -8.34
N ALA A 389 12.46 1.50 -9.26
CA ALA A 389 13.66 2.32 -9.41
C ALA A 389 13.37 3.76 -9.85
N ALA A 390 12.44 3.95 -10.78
CA ALA A 390 11.97 5.28 -11.16
C ALA A 390 11.29 6.00 -9.98
N TYR A 391 10.46 5.29 -9.23
CA TYR A 391 9.79 5.79 -8.03
C TYR A 391 10.80 6.25 -6.96
N GLY A 392 11.76 5.42 -6.57
CA GLY A 392 12.78 5.78 -5.57
C GLY A 392 13.60 7.01 -5.98
N ASN A 393 13.98 7.10 -7.25
CA ASN A 393 14.69 8.29 -7.77
C ASN A 393 13.83 9.56 -7.73
N ALA A 394 12.55 9.45 -8.08
CA ALA A 394 11.62 10.57 -8.04
C ALA A 394 11.30 10.99 -6.61
N LEU A 395 11.15 10.04 -5.68
CA LEU A 395 10.95 10.29 -4.26
C LEU A 395 12.16 11.03 -3.66
N ALA A 396 13.38 10.57 -3.93
CA ALA A 396 14.60 11.22 -3.48
C ALA A 396 14.76 12.64 -4.07
N ALA A 397 14.39 12.83 -5.35
CA ALA A 397 14.42 14.14 -5.99
C ALA A 397 13.41 15.10 -5.37
N GLN A 398 12.18 14.64 -5.07
CA GLN A 398 11.17 15.45 -4.40
C GLN A 398 11.61 15.79 -2.97
N SER A 399 12.17 14.85 -2.22
CA SER A 399 12.64 15.09 -0.85
C SER A 399 13.72 16.17 -0.80
N ARG A 400 14.75 16.08 -1.66
CA ARG A 400 15.80 17.11 -1.72
C ARG A 400 15.25 18.48 -2.06
N PHE A 401 14.24 18.53 -2.93
CA PHE A 401 13.58 19.78 -3.29
C PHE A 401 12.76 20.35 -2.13
N ARG A 402 12.06 19.48 -1.37
CA ARG A 402 11.38 19.87 -0.13
C ARG A 402 12.36 20.42 0.90
N ASP A 403 13.52 19.80 1.10
CA ASP A 403 14.53 20.27 2.05
C ASP A 403 15.05 21.67 1.70
N GLN A 404 15.34 21.91 0.42
CA GLN A 404 15.77 23.23 -0.06
C GLN A 404 14.70 24.29 0.17
N MET A 405 13.44 23.95 -0.13
CA MET A 405 12.30 24.83 0.12
C MET A 405 12.09 25.09 1.62
N ALA A 406 12.19 24.05 2.45
CA ALA A 406 12.00 24.15 3.89
C ALA A 406 13.03 25.07 4.54
N GLN A 407 14.31 24.95 4.16
CA GLN A 407 15.36 25.85 4.66
C GLN A 407 15.03 27.32 4.37
N ALA A 408 14.64 27.63 3.12
CA ALA A 408 14.24 28.98 2.74
C ALA A 408 12.98 29.45 3.48
N MET A 409 12.00 28.56 3.69
CA MET A 409 10.79 28.87 4.46
C MET A 409 11.08 29.14 5.93
N VAL A 410 12.04 28.44 6.55
CA VAL A 410 12.46 28.70 7.93
C VAL A 410 13.09 30.09 8.03
N ASP A 411 14.01 30.42 7.12
CA ASP A 411 14.67 31.73 7.10
C ASP A 411 13.66 32.86 6.93
N ASP A 412 12.73 32.71 5.97
CA ASP A 412 11.64 33.66 5.74
C ASP A 412 10.76 33.81 7.00
N ALA A 413 10.35 32.69 7.60
CA ALA A 413 9.44 32.68 8.75
C ALA A 413 10.06 33.40 9.95
N VAL A 414 11.33 33.12 10.25
CA VAL A 414 12.07 33.77 11.34
C VAL A 414 12.26 35.26 11.06
N GLN A 415 12.63 35.62 9.82
CA GLN A 415 12.85 37.02 9.46
C GLN A 415 11.57 37.84 9.51
N LEU A 416 10.48 37.33 8.93
CA LEU A 416 9.17 37.99 8.93
C LEU A 416 8.60 38.12 10.34
N ALA A 417 8.77 37.09 11.19
CA ALA A 417 8.36 37.16 12.59
C ALA A 417 9.12 38.25 13.36
N ARG A 418 10.43 38.38 13.14
CA ARG A 418 11.24 39.47 13.73
C ARG A 418 10.79 40.85 13.26
N GLU A 419 10.47 40.99 11.97
CA GLU A 419 9.99 42.24 11.38
C GLU A 419 8.63 42.70 11.91
N ALA A 420 7.85 41.80 12.53
CA ALA A 420 6.61 42.17 13.21
C ALA A 420 6.84 43.04 14.46
N GLY A 421 8.08 43.11 14.97
CA GLY A 421 8.43 43.90 16.16
C GLY A 421 7.74 43.44 17.44
N GLN A 422 7.25 42.20 17.46
CA GLN A 422 6.56 41.59 18.60
C GLN A 422 7.58 40.98 19.59
N PRO A 423 7.21 40.75 20.86
CA PRO A 423 8.06 40.03 21.81
C PRO A 423 8.54 38.68 21.28
N GLU A 424 9.75 38.24 21.62
CA GLU A 424 10.39 37.02 21.08
C GLU A 424 9.56 35.73 21.27
N ASN A 425 8.69 35.68 22.28
CA ASN A 425 7.84 34.51 22.57
C ASN A 425 6.45 34.59 21.93
N THR A 426 6.21 35.54 21.04
CA THR A 426 4.92 35.65 20.35
C THR A 426 4.71 34.44 19.45
N THR A 427 3.54 33.82 19.54
CA THR A 427 3.18 32.68 18.71
C THR A 427 2.80 33.14 17.31
N PHE A 428 3.39 32.51 16.30
CA PHE A 428 3.01 32.67 14.90
C PHE A 428 2.38 31.38 14.38
N TRP A 429 1.45 31.50 13.44
CA TRP A 429 0.81 30.38 12.77
C TRP A 429 1.36 30.20 11.37
N TRP A 430 1.89 29.02 11.07
CA TRP A 430 2.38 28.67 9.75
C TRP A 430 1.33 27.88 8.96
N ASN A 431 1.11 28.28 7.71
CA ASN A 431 0.17 27.66 6.79
C ASN A 431 0.75 27.68 5.36
N THR A 432 0.20 26.87 4.45
CA THR A 432 0.51 27.01 3.03
C THR A 432 -0.71 27.34 2.20
N ARG A 433 -0.50 27.59 0.92
CA ARG A 433 -1.54 27.78 -0.08
C ARG A 433 -1.07 27.21 -1.40
N GLY A 434 -2.00 26.60 -2.15
CA GLY A 434 -1.72 26.04 -3.45
C GLY A 434 -1.20 24.60 -3.39
N GLY A 435 -0.99 24.01 -4.57
CA GLY A 435 -0.43 22.67 -4.69
C GLY A 435 1.08 22.70 -4.51
N GLU A 436 1.61 21.80 -3.69
CA GLU A 436 3.06 21.64 -3.52
C GLU A 436 3.75 21.48 -4.89
N PRO A 437 4.81 22.25 -5.17
CA PRO A 437 5.53 22.19 -6.43
C PRO A 437 6.28 20.86 -6.57
N ILE A 438 6.34 20.37 -7.80
CA ILE A 438 6.98 19.10 -8.13
C ILE A 438 8.42 19.38 -8.55
N ALA A 439 9.39 18.67 -7.98
CA ALA A 439 10.78 18.75 -8.39
C ALA A 439 10.90 18.46 -9.90
N PRO A 440 11.62 19.28 -10.69
CA PRO A 440 11.71 19.11 -12.14
C PRO A 440 12.16 17.71 -12.57
N LEU A 441 13.11 17.11 -11.82
CA LEU A 441 13.58 15.75 -12.06
C LEU A 441 12.51 14.70 -11.77
N ALA A 442 11.74 14.86 -10.68
CA ALA A 442 10.63 13.97 -10.36
C ALA A 442 9.51 14.09 -11.40
N LEU A 443 9.23 15.30 -11.88
CA LEU A 443 8.20 15.55 -12.89
C LEU A 443 8.44 14.79 -14.19
N TYR A 444 9.69 14.73 -14.67
CA TYR A 444 10.02 13.97 -15.87
C TYR A 444 9.65 12.48 -15.73
N ILE A 445 9.85 11.92 -14.53
CA ILE A 445 9.48 10.54 -14.20
C ILE A 445 7.96 10.40 -14.10
N LEU A 446 7.29 11.31 -13.39
CA LEU A 446 5.84 11.28 -13.17
C LEU A 446 5.03 11.42 -14.46
N ARG A 447 5.54 12.14 -15.46
CA ARG A 447 4.93 12.20 -16.80
C ARG A 447 4.92 10.84 -17.52
N LYS A 448 5.87 9.95 -17.21
CA LYS A 448 5.93 8.59 -17.77
C LYS A 448 5.15 7.58 -16.92
N TYR A 449 5.16 7.77 -15.61
CA TYR A 449 4.52 6.89 -14.63
C TYR A 449 3.47 7.67 -13.83
N GLU A 450 2.34 7.98 -14.46
CA GLU A 450 1.30 8.82 -13.84
C GLU A 450 0.76 8.23 -12.52
N ILE A 451 0.72 6.90 -12.41
CA ILE A 451 0.31 6.19 -11.19
C ILE A 451 1.15 6.57 -9.95
N LEU A 452 2.40 6.97 -10.13
CA LEU A 452 3.29 7.35 -9.03
C LEU A 452 2.99 8.75 -8.48
N THR A 453 2.21 9.58 -9.20
CA THR A 453 1.99 10.99 -8.84
C THR A 453 1.39 11.14 -7.44
N ASN A 454 0.36 10.34 -7.16
CA ASN A 454 -0.37 10.37 -5.90
C ASN A 454 0.41 9.70 -4.76
N ILE A 455 1.43 8.89 -5.09
CA ILE A 455 2.32 8.22 -4.13
C ILE A 455 3.41 9.20 -3.67
N ILE A 456 4.04 9.93 -4.59
CA ILE A 456 5.13 10.87 -4.27
C ILE A 456 4.61 12.15 -3.61
N LEU A 457 3.46 12.63 -4.07
CA LEU A 457 2.85 13.85 -3.60
C LEU A 457 1.58 13.52 -2.81
N VAL A 458 1.81 12.98 -1.61
CA VAL A 458 0.77 12.63 -0.65
C VAL A 458 -0.06 13.88 -0.32
N ALA A 459 -1.24 13.98 -0.92
CA ALA A 459 -2.18 15.07 -0.65
C ALA A 459 -3.30 14.55 0.25
N TYR A 460 -3.49 15.19 1.40
CA TYR A 460 -4.65 14.95 2.25
C TYR A 460 -5.63 16.13 2.09
N VAL A 461 -6.83 15.84 1.57
CA VAL A 461 -8.16 16.49 1.75
C VAL A 461 -8.25 18.05 1.76
N PRO A 462 -9.22 18.66 1.05
CA PRO A 462 -9.16 20.05 0.54
C PRO A 462 -9.40 21.21 1.53
N PHE A 463 -9.46 21.00 2.84
CA PHE A 463 -9.91 22.05 3.79
C PHE A 463 -8.82 22.73 4.61
N LEU A 464 -7.58 22.24 4.58
CA LEU A 464 -6.44 22.92 5.17
C LEU A 464 -5.27 22.81 4.18
N PRO A 465 -4.93 23.89 3.45
CA PRO A 465 -3.78 23.89 2.56
C PRO A 465 -2.53 23.92 3.43
N SER A 466 -2.03 22.73 3.70
CA SER A 466 -0.68 22.50 4.15
C SER A 466 -0.31 21.13 3.61
N PRO A 467 0.77 20.95 2.83
CA PRO A 467 1.46 19.67 2.89
C PRO A 467 1.88 19.55 4.35
N TRP A 468 1.06 18.86 5.13
CA TRP A 468 1.19 18.65 6.58
C TRP A 468 2.62 18.32 7.00
N MET A 469 3.32 17.54 6.17
CA MET A 469 4.71 17.14 6.35
C MET A 469 5.72 18.29 6.21
N MET A 470 5.42 19.39 5.50
CA MET A 470 6.38 20.48 5.29
C MET A 470 6.69 21.23 6.58
N HIS A 471 5.71 21.41 7.48
CA HIS A 471 6.01 21.96 8.81
C HIS A 471 6.96 21.04 9.59
N ASP A 472 6.71 19.72 9.55
CA ASP A 472 7.59 18.74 10.18
C ASP A 472 9.00 18.75 9.56
N ILE A 473 9.11 18.91 8.24
CA ILE A 473 10.41 19.08 7.56
C ILE A 473 11.08 20.37 8.03
N MET A 474 10.35 21.49 8.12
CA MET A 474 10.89 22.76 8.63
C MET A 474 11.40 22.65 10.07
N LEU A 475 10.75 21.85 10.93
CA LEU A 475 11.27 21.53 12.27
C LEU A 475 12.64 20.84 12.21
N THR A 476 12.87 19.94 11.23
CA THR A 476 14.18 19.31 11.02
C THR A 476 15.27 20.33 10.68
N HIS A 477 14.90 21.45 10.05
CA HIS A 477 15.79 22.55 9.66
C HIS A 477 15.84 23.68 10.70
N GLY A 478 15.31 23.47 11.91
CA GLY A 478 15.46 24.39 13.04
C GLY A 478 14.37 25.46 13.16
N LEU A 479 13.17 25.22 12.63
CA LEU A 479 12.03 26.11 12.85
C LEU A 479 11.78 26.33 14.36
N PRO A 480 11.66 27.58 14.84
CA PRO A 480 11.35 27.86 16.24
C PRO A 480 10.01 27.29 16.69
N THR A 481 9.94 26.81 17.93
CA THR A 481 8.76 26.15 18.51
C THR A 481 7.57 27.08 18.71
N ASN A 482 7.76 28.40 18.71
CA ASN A 482 6.69 29.39 18.74
C ASN A 482 6.01 29.59 17.36
N ILE A 483 6.50 28.96 16.29
CA ILE A 483 5.87 28.95 14.97
C ILE A 483 5.10 27.62 14.80
N LEU A 484 3.81 27.67 15.11
CA LEU A 484 2.94 26.50 15.16
C LEU A 484 2.26 26.23 13.83
N SER A 485 2.06 24.96 13.49
CA SER A 485 1.26 24.57 12.33
C SER A 485 -0.21 24.93 12.54
N GLY A 486 -0.81 25.70 11.62
CA GLY A 486 -2.23 26.03 11.64
C GLY A 486 -3.15 24.82 11.41
N GLY A 487 -2.61 23.70 10.93
CA GLY A 487 -3.34 22.45 10.73
C GLY A 487 -3.61 21.65 12.01
N ALA A 488 -2.95 21.99 13.13
CA ALA A 488 -3.04 21.23 14.37
C ALA A 488 -4.34 21.47 15.19
N ALA A 489 -5.16 22.47 14.84
CA ALA A 489 -6.34 22.85 15.60
C ALA A 489 -7.65 22.77 14.76
N PRO A 490 -8.50 21.73 14.97
CA PRO A 490 -9.62 21.41 14.07
C PRO A 490 -10.69 22.50 13.88
N ASP A 491 -10.97 23.27 14.93
CA ASP A 491 -12.07 24.26 14.94
C ASP A 491 -11.59 25.71 14.84
N THR A 492 -10.54 26.07 15.58
CA THR A 492 -9.94 27.42 15.53
C THR A 492 -9.20 27.65 14.21
N GLY A 493 -8.56 26.64 13.64
CA GLY A 493 -7.85 26.72 12.37
C GLY A 493 -8.76 27.07 11.19
N LYS A 494 -10.00 26.56 11.15
CA LYS A 494 -10.95 26.85 10.06
C LYS A 494 -11.42 28.30 10.05
N VAL A 495 -11.73 28.87 11.20
CA VAL A 495 -12.19 30.26 11.32
C VAL A 495 -11.04 31.21 10.99
N MET A 496 -9.85 30.94 11.56
CA MET A 496 -8.63 31.68 11.27
C MET A 496 -8.28 31.63 9.78
N TRP A 497 -8.35 30.46 9.15
CA TRP A 497 -8.05 30.29 7.73
C TRP A 497 -9.03 31.05 6.83
N LYS A 498 -10.33 31.06 7.16
CA LYS A 498 -11.32 31.87 6.42
C LYS A 498 -11.00 33.36 6.47
N ALA A 499 -10.58 33.88 7.62
CA ALA A 499 -10.16 35.27 7.76
C ALA A 499 -8.90 35.58 6.93
N LEU A 500 -7.87 34.73 7.05
CA LEU A 500 -6.63 34.84 6.28
C LEU A 500 -6.88 34.77 4.77
N GLN A 501 -7.82 33.93 4.33
CA GLN A 501 -8.19 33.83 2.93
C GLN A 501 -8.82 35.12 2.40
N ALA A 502 -9.63 35.81 3.20
CA ALA A 502 -10.21 37.11 2.83
C ALA A 502 -9.14 38.20 2.70
N GLU A 503 -8.14 38.22 3.60
CA GLU A 503 -7.00 39.16 3.54
C GLU A 503 -6.09 38.89 2.34
N LEU A 504 -5.78 37.61 2.08
CA LEU A 504 -5.06 37.17 0.88
C LEU A 504 -5.80 37.51 -0.41
N GLU A 505 -7.14 37.47 -0.39
CA GLU A 505 -7.93 37.88 -1.54
C GLU A 505 -7.74 39.37 -1.86
N HIS A 506 -7.54 40.22 -0.87
CA HIS A 506 -7.29 41.64 -1.09
C HIS A 506 -5.79 41.98 -1.15
N CYS A 507 -4.90 40.98 -1.07
CA CYS A 507 -3.45 41.14 -0.95
C CYS A 507 -3.05 42.12 0.17
N ALA A 508 -3.79 42.10 1.29
CA ALA A 508 -3.44 42.83 2.49
C ALA A 508 -2.31 42.08 3.22
N ILE A 509 -1.06 42.36 2.81
CA ILE A 509 0.14 41.64 3.25
C ILE A 509 1.07 42.62 3.97
N ASP A 510 1.56 42.22 5.15
CA ASP A 510 2.44 43.04 5.99
C ASP A 510 3.91 42.94 5.56
N GLY A 511 4.29 41.83 4.94
CA GLY A 511 5.65 41.56 4.46
C GLY A 511 5.71 40.31 3.60
N SER A 512 6.68 40.22 2.70
CA SER A 512 6.83 39.04 1.84
C SER A 512 8.28 38.71 1.50
N ARG A 513 8.50 37.47 1.06
CA ARG A 513 9.76 36.98 0.48
C ARG A 513 9.44 36.17 -0.76
N GLU A 514 10.13 36.47 -1.87
CA GLU A 514 9.94 35.79 -3.14
C GLU A 514 11.03 34.76 -3.39
N HIS A 515 10.62 33.54 -3.70
CA HIS A 515 11.48 32.46 -4.15
C HIS A 515 11.00 31.95 -5.51
N GLY A 516 11.82 31.19 -6.24
CA GLY A 516 11.39 30.56 -7.50
C GLY A 516 10.09 29.74 -7.36
N PRO A 517 10.01 28.76 -6.44
CA PRO A 517 8.86 27.87 -6.35
C PRO A 517 7.68 28.35 -5.47
N PHE A 518 7.85 29.39 -4.65
CA PHE A 518 6.80 29.89 -3.73
C PHE A 518 7.02 31.35 -3.35
N MET A 519 6.06 31.93 -2.65
CA MET A 519 6.19 33.22 -1.99
C MET A 519 5.74 33.10 -0.54
N THR A 520 6.50 33.65 0.40
CA THR A 520 6.12 33.65 1.82
C THR A 520 5.53 35.02 2.17
N TYR A 521 4.39 35.03 2.86
CA TYR A 521 3.70 36.22 3.32
C TYR A 521 3.62 36.26 4.84
N ARG A 522 3.63 37.46 5.41
CA ARG A 522 3.16 37.73 6.77
C ARG A 522 1.85 38.50 6.73
N ILE A 523 0.87 38.01 7.50
CA ILE A 523 -0.41 38.68 7.73
C ILE A 523 -0.74 38.55 9.22
N GLY A 524 -0.60 39.65 9.96
CA GLY A 524 -0.62 39.66 11.42
C GLY A 524 0.42 38.69 11.99
N ASN A 525 -0.07 37.74 12.80
CA ASN A 525 0.72 36.66 13.39
C ASN A 525 0.65 35.36 12.58
N SER A 526 0.34 35.45 11.29
CA SER A 526 0.30 34.29 10.39
C SER A 526 1.37 34.40 9.31
N ILE A 527 2.07 33.31 9.08
CA ILE A 527 3.07 33.14 8.03
C ILE A 527 2.46 32.16 7.02
N ILE A 528 2.32 32.61 5.77
CA ILE A 528 1.66 31.84 4.72
C ILE A 528 2.64 31.62 3.57
N VAL A 529 2.94 30.36 3.28
CA VAL A 529 3.71 29.98 2.09
C VAL A 529 2.74 29.74 0.94
N ASP A 530 2.70 30.63 -0.03
CA ASP A 530 1.85 30.52 -1.21
C ASP A 530 2.64 29.98 -2.40
N TYR A 531 2.38 28.71 -2.72
CA TYR A 531 2.89 28.09 -3.93
C TYR A 531 2.30 28.74 -5.18
N ASP A 532 1.03 29.19 -5.15
CA ASP A 532 0.33 29.79 -6.30
C ASP A 532 0.81 31.21 -6.63
N LYS A 533 1.59 31.84 -5.75
CA LYS A 533 2.12 33.22 -5.88
C LYS A 533 1.03 34.23 -6.23
N ARG A 534 -0.07 34.22 -5.46
CA ARG A 534 -1.28 34.97 -5.79
C ARG A 534 -1.09 36.48 -5.70
N CYS A 535 -0.28 36.95 -4.77
CA CYS A 535 0.00 38.37 -4.56
C CYS A 535 1.47 38.66 -4.86
N ILE A 536 1.74 39.68 -5.65
CA ILE A 536 3.10 40.10 -6.01
C ILE A 536 3.33 41.54 -5.56
N GLN A 537 4.56 41.86 -5.17
CA GLN A 537 4.93 43.22 -4.82
C GLN A 537 4.97 44.08 -6.08
N HIS A 538 4.25 45.21 -6.07
CA HIS A 538 4.23 46.18 -7.15
C HIS A 538 4.29 47.60 -6.58
N GLY A 539 5.43 48.25 -6.74
CA GLY A 539 5.72 49.52 -6.06
C GLY A 539 5.77 49.31 -4.54
N ASN A 540 5.04 50.14 -3.80
CA ASN A 540 5.00 50.11 -2.33
C ASN A 540 3.88 49.22 -1.77
N GLY A 541 3.15 48.48 -2.62
CA GLY A 541 2.02 47.65 -2.21
C GLY A 541 2.03 46.29 -2.89
N TYR A 542 1.00 45.50 -2.60
CA TYR A 542 0.80 44.18 -3.18
C TYR A 542 -0.43 44.18 -4.08
N VAL A 543 -0.30 43.56 -5.24
CA VAL A 543 -1.39 43.41 -6.21
C VAL A 543 -1.55 41.94 -6.56
N ARG A 544 -2.77 41.55 -6.96
CA ARG A 544 -3.00 40.20 -7.46
C ARG A 544 -2.17 39.95 -8.72
N SER A 545 -1.50 38.81 -8.78
CA SER A 545 -0.78 38.35 -9.96
C SER A 545 -1.77 38.22 -11.15
N PRO A 546 -1.49 38.86 -12.30
CA PRO A 546 -2.40 38.88 -13.45
C PRO A 546 -2.48 37.54 -14.20
N SER A 547 -1.62 36.55 -13.90
CA SER A 547 -1.65 35.24 -14.54
C SER A 547 -1.85 34.12 -13.53
N ARG A 548 -2.85 33.25 -13.76
CA ARG A 548 -2.70 31.84 -13.36
C ARG A 548 -1.54 31.32 -14.22
N ARG A 549 -0.33 31.13 -13.67
CA ARG A 549 0.75 30.43 -14.38
C ARG A 549 0.30 28.97 -14.61
N GLN A 550 -0.47 28.75 -15.68
CA GLN A 550 -0.98 27.45 -16.10
C GLN A 550 0.09 26.73 -16.91
N ASN A 551 1.00 26.06 -16.20
CA ASN A 551 1.56 24.80 -16.69
C ASN A 551 1.18 23.76 -15.65
N THR A 552 -0.08 23.37 -15.66
CA THR A 552 -0.65 22.44 -14.69
C THR A 552 -0.49 21.02 -15.19
N PHE A 553 0.34 20.22 -14.53
CA PHE A 553 0.21 18.76 -14.58
C PHE A 553 -0.84 18.37 -13.53
N LEU A 554 -2.01 17.91 -13.97
CA LEU A 554 -3.14 17.54 -13.09
C LEU A 554 -3.52 18.61 -12.05
N GLY A 555 -3.48 19.90 -12.42
CA GLY A 555 -3.82 21.01 -11.51
C GLY A 555 -2.71 21.44 -10.56
N ARG A 556 -1.49 20.90 -10.68
CA ARG A 556 -0.31 21.31 -9.88
C ARG A 556 0.72 22.03 -10.75
N MET A 557 1.26 23.14 -10.26
CA MET A 557 2.15 24.01 -11.04
C MET A 557 3.46 23.31 -11.39
N VAL A 558 3.83 23.42 -12.66
CA VAL A 558 5.12 23.05 -13.23
C VAL A 558 5.78 24.34 -13.71
N GLU A 559 6.94 24.70 -13.16
CA GLU A 559 7.80 25.66 -13.87
C GLU A 559 8.34 25.01 -15.14
N SER A 560 7.99 25.56 -16.31
CA SER A 560 8.62 25.15 -17.56
C SER A 560 9.95 25.87 -17.69
N SER A 561 11.06 25.19 -17.40
CA SER A 561 12.33 25.56 -18.01
C SER A 561 12.33 25.02 -19.44
N LYS A 562 12.63 25.90 -20.40
CA LYS A 562 12.71 25.66 -21.85
C LYS A 562 13.58 24.46 -22.22
#